data_AF-A0A6J4GY13-F1
#
_entry.id   AF-A0A6J4GY13-F1
#
_cell.length_a   1.000
_cell.length_b   1.000
_cell.length_c   1.000
_cell.angle_alpha   90.00
_cell.angle_beta   90.00
_cell.angle_gamma   90.00
#
_symmetry.space_group_name_H-M   'P 1'
#
loop_
_entity.id
_entity.type
_entity.pdbx_description
1 polymer ?
#
loop_
_entity_poly.entity_id
_entity_poly.type
_entity_poly.pdbx_seq_one_letter_code
_entity_poly.pdbx_strand_id
1 'polypeptide(L)'
;MTMKYSILAAVLFSFGFSFSVASQSYSRKVDFEYLDFEKFANSSKQVILYFKIKNNSSDTLYLSKKNIILTVTKEGKSLKDEKNTSAGQVVFAADKKNKQKVYDENLHDQQTELLRHNFGEKLYNKNFANEKTKKNQDFIIGVIENDCIVVLPHKSVNYSRIFINNQFNKTCKISVKYDDNPIFTYYMSGNEKKVNIKR
;
A
#
# COMPACT_ATOMS: atom_id res chain seq x y z
N MET A 1 21.20 -63.27 27.23
CA MET A 1 20.18 -62.52 28.01
C MET A 1 20.95 -61.58 28.91
N THR A 2 21.06 -60.27 28.74
CA THR A 2 20.36 -59.23 27.98
C THR A 2 21.35 -58.07 27.80
N MET A 3 21.53 -57.60 26.57
CA MET A 3 22.18 -56.32 26.26
C MET A 3 21.38 -55.17 26.87
N LYS A 4 22.04 -54.18 27.46
CA LYS A 4 21.50 -52.83 27.58
C LYS A 4 22.59 -51.82 27.22
N TYR A 5 22.45 -51.29 26.01
CA TYR A 5 23.15 -50.12 25.50
C TYR A 5 22.63 -48.87 26.24
N SER A 6 23.54 -48.12 26.85
CA SER A 6 23.26 -46.75 27.30
C SER A 6 23.75 -45.79 26.22
N ILE A 7 22.85 -45.48 25.28
CA ILE A 7 23.04 -44.39 24.31
C ILE A 7 22.68 -43.10 25.05
N LEU A 8 23.68 -42.32 25.44
CA LEU A 8 23.48 -40.96 25.92
C LEU A 8 23.11 -40.09 24.71
N ALA A 9 21.83 -39.75 24.58
CA ALA A 9 21.33 -38.88 23.53
C ALA A 9 21.82 -37.44 23.76
N ALA A 10 22.75 -36.98 22.91
CA ALA A 10 23.12 -35.57 22.82
C ALA A 10 21.96 -34.80 22.17
N VAL A 11 21.24 -34.02 22.98
CA VAL A 11 20.21 -33.08 22.50
C VAL A 11 20.93 -31.88 21.88
N LEU A 12 21.18 -31.94 20.58
CA LEU A 12 21.58 -30.79 19.77
C LEU A 12 20.37 -29.85 19.64
N PHE A 13 20.34 -28.82 20.47
CA PHE A 13 19.44 -27.68 20.31
C PHE A 13 19.91 -26.83 19.13
N SER A 14 19.61 -27.26 17.91
CA SER A 14 19.75 -26.43 16.72
C SER A 14 18.61 -25.40 16.70
N PHE A 15 18.84 -24.24 17.32
CA PHE A 15 18.06 -23.03 17.06
C PHE A 15 18.35 -22.56 15.62
N GLY A 16 17.68 -23.19 14.66
CA GLY A 16 17.63 -22.71 13.28
C GLY A 16 16.80 -21.44 13.23
N PHE A 17 17.45 -20.28 13.36
CA PHE A 17 16.93 -19.01 12.88
C PHE A 17 16.76 -19.11 11.36
N SER A 18 15.61 -19.60 10.93
CA SER A 18 15.22 -19.58 9.52
C SER A 18 14.68 -18.19 9.21
N PHE A 19 15.59 -17.25 8.96
CA PHE A 19 15.25 -16.06 8.20
C PHE A 19 15.01 -16.51 6.75
N SER A 20 13.76 -16.88 6.45
CA SER A 20 13.32 -17.07 5.07
C SER A 20 13.21 -15.70 4.40
N VAL A 21 14.36 -15.12 4.02
CA VAL A 21 14.42 -14.07 2.99
C VAL A 21 14.21 -14.78 1.66
N ALA A 22 12.95 -15.05 1.34
CA ALA A 22 12.59 -15.42 -0.03
C ALA A 22 12.60 -14.14 -0.87
N SER A 23 13.78 -13.80 -1.41
CA SER A 23 13.94 -12.86 -2.49
C SER A 23 13.25 -13.41 -3.73
N GLN A 24 12.02 -12.97 -4.00
CA GLN A 24 11.31 -13.30 -5.23
C GLN A 24 11.57 -12.20 -6.25
N SER A 25 12.61 -12.38 -7.06
CA SER A 25 12.92 -11.54 -8.22
C SER A 25 11.92 -11.82 -9.35
N TYR A 26 11.05 -10.85 -9.64
CA TYR A 26 10.81 -10.19 -10.94
C TYR A 26 9.56 -9.29 -10.78
N SER A 27 9.68 -8.16 -10.07
CA SER A 27 9.59 -6.81 -10.63
C SER A 27 10.16 -5.85 -9.57
N ARG A 28 11.49 -5.82 -9.38
CA ARG A 28 12.15 -5.00 -8.33
C ARG A 28 12.09 -3.48 -8.61
N LYS A 29 11.10 -2.99 -9.35
CA LYS A 29 10.94 -1.54 -9.58
C LYS A 29 10.38 -0.84 -8.35
N VAL A 30 9.51 -1.51 -7.60
CA VAL A 30 8.89 -0.95 -6.38
C VAL A 30 9.10 -1.88 -5.20
N ASP A 31 9.62 -1.34 -4.10
CA ASP A 31 9.67 -2.02 -2.82
C ASP A 31 8.75 -1.32 -1.80
N PHE A 32 8.20 -2.11 -0.89
CA PHE A 32 7.41 -1.62 0.24
C PHE A 32 8.09 -2.01 1.55
N GLU A 33 8.23 -1.04 2.44
CA GLU A 33 8.75 -1.23 3.78
C GLU A 33 7.66 -0.83 4.78
N TYR A 34 7.27 -1.75 5.67
CA TYR A 34 6.39 -1.42 6.78
C TYR A 34 7.18 -0.62 7.83
N LEU A 35 6.63 0.51 8.27
CA LEU A 35 7.31 1.40 9.21
C LEU A 35 6.75 1.24 10.63
N ASP A 36 5.46 1.53 10.81
CA ASP A 36 4.83 1.55 12.13
C ASP A 36 3.29 1.59 12.02
N PHE A 37 2.59 1.60 13.15
CA PHE A 37 1.16 1.88 13.23
C PHE A 37 0.80 2.91 14.30
N GLU A 38 -0.30 3.62 14.10
CA GLU A 38 -0.91 4.50 15.09
C GLU A 38 -2.34 4.04 15.38
N LYS A 39 -2.68 3.88 16.66
CA LYS A 39 -4.06 3.62 17.09
C LYS A 39 -4.79 4.92 17.27
N PHE A 40 -6.03 4.98 16.81
CA PHE A 40 -6.89 6.12 17.08
C PHE A 40 -7.28 6.14 18.56
N ALA A 41 -7.12 7.29 19.22
CA ALA A 41 -7.45 7.46 20.64
C ALA A 41 -8.90 7.02 20.97
N ASN A 42 -9.84 7.25 20.03
CA ASN A 42 -11.26 6.97 20.21
C ASN A 42 -11.73 5.69 19.52
N SER A 43 -10.82 4.85 19.00
CA SER A 43 -11.21 3.60 18.34
C SER A 43 -10.19 2.50 18.59
N SER A 44 -10.64 1.42 19.24
CA SER A 44 -9.84 0.20 19.42
C SER A 44 -9.69 -0.62 18.14
N LYS A 45 -10.50 -0.32 17.11
CA LYS A 45 -10.62 -1.09 15.87
C LYS A 45 -9.78 -0.51 14.74
N GLN A 46 -9.68 0.81 14.70
CA GLN A 46 -9.05 1.52 13.60
C GLN A 46 -7.57 1.75 13.93
N VAL A 47 -6.72 1.52 12.95
CA VAL A 47 -5.30 1.88 13.00
C VAL A 47 -4.87 2.51 11.69
N ILE A 48 -3.94 3.45 11.77
CA ILE A 48 -3.20 3.94 10.62
C ILE A 48 -1.95 3.07 10.50
N LEU A 49 -1.76 2.41 9.37
CA LEU A 49 -0.52 1.72 9.05
C LEU A 49 0.34 2.62 8.17
N TYR A 50 1.61 2.76 8.54
CA TYR A 50 2.59 3.53 7.78
C TYR A 50 3.54 2.62 7.04
N PHE A 51 3.81 2.96 5.79
CA PHE A 51 4.77 2.27 4.95
C PHE A 51 5.52 3.24 4.06
N LYS A 52 6.70 2.82 3.63
CA LYS A 52 7.52 3.52 2.65
C LYS A 52 7.44 2.79 1.33
N ILE A 53 7.17 3.53 0.26
CA ILE A 53 7.18 3.03 -1.11
C ILE A 53 8.47 3.52 -1.75
N LYS A 54 9.33 2.61 -2.20
CA LYS A 54 10.61 2.94 -2.81
C LYS A 54 10.59 2.58 -4.28
N ASN A 55 10.96 3.54 -5.12
CA ASN A 55 11.24 3.30 -6.53
C ASN A 55 12.73 2.98 -6.69
N ASN A 56 13.05 1.77 -7.13
CA ASN A 56 14.43 1.35 -7.40
C ASN A 56 14.83 1.50 -8.87
N SER A 57 13.92 1.96 -9.73
CA SER A 57 14.16 2.15 -11.15
C SER A 57 14.61 3.57 -11.49
N SER A 58 15.13 3.73 -12.70
CA SER A 58 15.46 5.02 -13.31
C SER A 58 14.25 5.79 -13.83
N ASP A 59 13.08 5.16 -13.88
CA ASP A 59 11.85 5.74 -14.42
C ASP A 59 11.00 6.33 -13.29
N THR A 60 10.26 7.40 -13.56
CA THR A 60 9.18 7.82 -12.66
C THR A 60 8.07 6.77 -12.69
N LEU A 61 7.63 6.34 -11.51
CA LEU A 61 6.55 5.36 -11.38
C LEU A 61 5.24 6.05 -11.02
N TYR A 62 4.16 5.60 -11.69
CA TYR A 62 2.79 6.02 -11.44
C TYR A 62 2.03 4.80 -10.94
N LEU A 63 1.78 4.74 -9.64
CA LEU A 63 1.21 3.58 -8.96
C LEU A 63 -0.25 3.84 -8.60
N SER A 64 -1.14 2.87 -8.83
CA SER A 64 -2.52 2.97 -8.34
C SER A 64 -2.58 2.57 -6.86
N LYS A 65 -3.27 3.37 -6.04
CA LYS A 65 -3.57 3.04 -4.63
C LYS A 65 -4.37 1.74 -4.53
N LYS A 66 -5.19 1.39 -5.53
CA LYS A 66 -5.99 0.15 -5.55
C LYS A 66 -5.14 -1.12 -5.65
N ASN A 67 -3.95 -1.01 -6.24
CA ASN A 67 -3.03 -2.13 -6.43
C ASN A 67 -2.15 -2.42 -5.21
N ILE A 68 -2.25 -1.61 -4.16
CA ILE A 68 -1.54 -1.85 -2.91
C ILE A 68 -2.28 -2.92 -2.11
N ILE A 69 -1.72 -4.12 -2.12
CA ILE A 69 -2.22 -5.27 -1.38
C ILE A 69 -1.62 -5.25 0.02
N LEU A 70 -2.47 -4.99 1.00
CA LEU A 70 -2.15 -5.09 2.42
C LEU A 70 -2.61 -6.45 2.95
N THR A 71 -1.68 -7.21 3.53
CA THR A 71 -1.96 -8.44 4.26
C THR A 71 -1.55 -8.28 5.72
N VAL A 72 -2.52 -8.43 6.63
CA VAL A 72 -2.29 -8.41 8.07
C VAL A 72 -2.55 -9.81 8.60
N THR A 73 -1.60 -10.38 9.34
CA THR A 73 -1.73 -11.73 9.91
C THR A 73 -1.53 -11.70 11.42
N LYS A 74 -2.27 -12.55 12.12
CA LYS A 74 -2.13 -12.78 13.57
C LYS A 74 -2.21 -14.27 13.83
N GLU A 75 -1.22 -14.84 14.51
CA GLU A 75 -1.19 -16.27 14.84
C GLU A 75 -1.43 -17.17 13.61
N GLY A 76 -0.84 -16.80 12.48
CA GLY A 76 -0.97 -17.52 11.21
C GLY A 76 -2.27 -17.28 10.44
N LYS A 77 -3.24 -16.54 10.99
CA LYS A 77 -4.52 -16.22 10.33
C LYS A 77 -4.50 -14.83 9.72
N SER A 78 -5.01 -14.69 8.50
CA SER A 78 -5.19 -13.38 7.87
C SER A 78 -6.36 -12.65 8.51
N LEU A 79 -6.11 -11.42 8.97
CA LEU A 79 -7.15 -10.48 9.39
C LEU A 79 -7.71 -9.80 8.15
N LYS A 80 -9.03 -9.68 8.07
CA LYS A 80 -9.70 -8.93 7.00
C LYS A 80 -9.95 -7.51 7.47
N ASP A 81 -9.73 -6.56 6.57
CA ASP A 81 -10.12 -5.17 6.78
C ASP A 81 -11.65 -5.10 6.80
N GLU A 82 -12.23 -4.71 7.93
CA GLU A 82 -13.66 -4.46 8.06
C GLU A 82 -13.97 -3.24 7.19
N LYS A 83 -14.55 -3.45 6.00
CA LYS A 83 -14.84 -2.38 5.04
C LYS A 83 -15.48 -1.20 5.76
N ASN A 84 -14.79 -0.05 5.76
CA ASN A 84 -15.43 1.21 6.08
C ASN A 84 -16.48 1.45 4.99
N THR A 85 -17.77 1.47 5.35
CA THR A 85 -18.86 1.90 4.45
C THR A 85 -18.81 3.40 4.16
N SER A 86 -17.83 4.11 4.71
CA SER A 86 -17.65 5.56 4.60
C SER A 86 -16.60 5.89 3.54
N ALA A 87 -17.04 6.44 2.41
CA ALA A 87 -16.22 7.01 1.33
C ALA A 87 -15.53 8.34 1.72
N GLY A 88 -15.20 8.53 2.99
CA GLY A 88 -14.57 9.75 3.50
C GLY A 88 -13.09 9.52 3.79
N GLN A 89 -12.23 10.31 3.16
CA GLN A 89 -10.86 10.51 3.63
C GLN A 89 -10.98 11.16 5.01
N VAL A 90 -10.69 10.40 6.07
CA VAL A 90 -10.72 10.98 7.41
C VAL A 90 -9.46 11.82 7.57
N VAL A 91 -9.62 13.13 7.57
CA VAL A 91 -8.55 14.10 7.80
C VAL A 91 -8.25 14.13 9.29
N PHE A 92 -7.06 13.67 9.67
CA PHE A 92 -6.60 13.73 11.05
C PHE A 92 -5.38 14.63 11.15
N ALA A 93 -5.32 15.43 12.22
CA ALA A 93 -4.11 16.12 12.61
C ALA A 93 -3.09 15.06 13.08
N ALA A 94 -1.99 14.91 12.35
CA ALA A 94 -0.95 13.97 12.73
C ALA A 94 -0.40 14.29 14.13
N ASP A 95 -0.16 13.24 14.91
CA ASP A 95 0.48 13.34 16.22
C ASP A 95 1.83 14.06 16.10
N LYS A 96 2.25 14.84 17.11
CA LYS A 96 3.42 15.76 17.01
C LYS A 96 4.71 15.04 16.59
N LYS A 97 4.85 13.76 16.95
CA LYS A 97 5.97 12.86 16.59
C LYS A 97 6.03 12.48 15.10
N ASN A 98 4.94 12.64 14.36
CA ASN A 98 4.81 12.32 12.94
C ASN A 98 4.83 13.57 12.04
N LYS A 99 5.01 14.78 12.59
CA LYS A 99 5.02 16.05 11.84
C LYS A 99 6.06 16.10 10.72
N GLN A 100 7.25 15.53 10.94
CA GLN A 100 8.28 15.47 9.90
C GLN A 100 7.83 14.59 8.72
N LYS A 101 7.13 13.48 8.98
CA LYS A 101 6.59 12.61 7.92
C LYS A 101 5.55 13.34 7.06
N VAL A 102 4.65 14.09 7.69
CA VAL A 102 3.64 14.92 6.99
C VAL A 102 4.29 16.04 6.19
N TYR A 103 5.36 16.64 6.72
CA TYR A 103 6.11 17.67 5.99
C TYR A 103 6.79 17.10 4.74
N ASP A 104 7.44 15.95 4.85
CA ASP A 104 8.10 15.28 3.73
C ASP A 104 7.06 14.80 2.68
N GLU A 105 5.87 14.37 3.10
CA GLU A 105 4.74 14.03 2.23
C GLU A 105 4.24 15.27 1.46
N ASN A 106 4.02 16.40 2.13
CA ASN A 106 3.55 17.64 1.49
C ASN A 106 4.54 18.18 0.46
N LEU A 107 5.85 18.14 0.74
CA LEU A 107 6.88 18.60 -0.19
C LEU A 107 6.93 17.71 -1.44
N HIS A 108 6.82 16.39 -1.27
CA HIS A 108 6.74 15.44 -2.38
C HIS A 108 5.47 15.62 -3.20
N ASP A 109 4.32 15.84 -2.55
CA ASP A 109 3.05 16.09 -3.23
C ASP A 109 3.11 17.37 -4.09
N GLN A 110 3.70 18.46 -3.58
CA GLN A 110 3.94 19.67 -4.36
C GLN A 110 4.85 19.42 -5.57
N GLN A 111 5.91 18.62 -5.40
CA GLN A 111 6.84 18.30 -6.49
C GLN A 111 6.24 17.40 -7.56
N THR A 112 5.22 16.61 -7.21
CA THR A 112 4.65 15.60 -8.10
C THR A 112 3.24 15.90 -8.59
N GLU A 113 2.61 16.99 -8.11
CA GLU A 113 1.27 17.43 -8.51
C GLU A 113 1.14 17.57 -10.03
N LEU A 114 2.05 18.31 -10.68
CA LEU A 114 2.02 18.49 -12.13
C LEU A 114 2.23 17.17 -12.88
N LEU A 115 3.10 16.28 -12.39
CA LEU A 115 3.33 14.97 -13.00
C LEU A 115 2.08 14.09 -12.93
N ARG A 116 1.38 14.13 -11.78
CA ARG A 116 0.14 13.42 -11.52
C ARG A 116 -0.99 13.95 -12.41
N HIS A 117 -1.12 15.27 -12.53
CA HIS A 117 -2.09 15.91 -13.41
C HIS A 117 -1.87 15.54 -14.89
N ASN A 118 -0.64 15.72 -15.39
CA ASN A 118 -0.28 15.36 -16.76
C ASN A 118 -0.53 13.87 -17.06
N PHE A 119 -0.32 12.99 -16.08
CA PHE A 119 -0.65 11.57 -16.22
C PHE A 119 -2.17 11.34 -16.28
N GLY A 120 -2.93 12.02 -15.41
CA GLY A 120 -4.39 12.02 -15.42
C GLY A 120 -4.99 12.45 -16.76
N GLU A 121 -4.53 13.58 -17.31
CA GLU A 121 -4.94 14.07 -18.63
C GLU A 121 -4.61 13.07 -19.75
N LYS A 122 -3.38 12.52 -19.76
CA LYS A 122 -2.98 11.51 -20.74
C LYS A 122 -3.87 10.28 -20.69
N LEU A 123 -4.21 9.81 -19.49
CA LEU A 123 -5.11 8.68 -19.31
C LEU A 123 -6.55 9.00 -19.72
N TYR A 124 -7.03 10.21 -19.40
CA TYR A 124 -8.30 10.72 -19.87
C TYR A 124 -8.38 10.65 -21.40
N ASN A 125 -7.43 11.27 -22.08
CA ASN A 125 -7.39 11.36 -23.53
C ASN A 125 -7.29 9.98 -24.19
N LYS A 126 -6.50 9.06 -23.64
CA LYS A 126 -6.32 7.71 -24.20
C LYS A 126 -7.58 6.84 -24.08
N ASN A 127 -8.31 6.93 -22.96
CA ASN A 127 -9.33 5.92 -22.63
C ASN A 127 -10.76 6.49 -22.58
N PHE A 128 -10.89 7.81 -22.49
CA PHE A 128 -12.15 8.44 -22.17
C PHE A 128 -12.54 9.58 -23.08
N ALA A 129 -11.67 10.17 -23.90
CA ALA A 129 -12.02 11.29 -24.78
C ALA A 129 -13.09 10.92 -25.82
N ASN A 130 -14.37 11.07 -25.44
CA ASN A 130 -15.53 10.93 -26.30
C ASN A 130 -16.62 11.93 -25.86
N GLU A 131 -17.60 12.17 -26.72
CA GLU A 131 -18.67 13.15 -26.47
C GLU A 131 -19.46 12.88 -25.17
N LYS A 132 -19.55 11.62 -24.71
CA LYS A 132 -20.33 11.26 -23.51
C LYS A 132 -19.63 11.64 -22.21
N THR A 133 -18.31 11.67 -22.20
CA THR A 133 -17.48 11.89 -21.00
C THR A 133 -16.86 13.29 -20.95
N LYS A 134 -16.92 14.05 -22.05
CA LYS A 134 -16.35 15.41 -22.16
C LYS A 134 -16.80 16.35 -21.05
N LYS A 135 -18.09 16.29 -20.68
CA LYS A 135 -18.67 17.11 -19.59
C LYS A 135 -18.17 16.71 -18.19
N ASN A 136 -17.55 15.53 -18.05
CA ASN A 136 -17.04 14.99 -16.78
C ASN A 136 -15.51 14.88 -16.79
N GLN A 137 -14.82 15.55 -17.71
CA GLN A 137 -13.38 15.45 -17.89
C GLN A 137 -12.62 15.70 -16.59
N ASP A 138 -12.83 16.87 -15.98
CA ASP A 138 -12.11 17.28 -14.77
C ASP A 138 -12.37 16.34 -13.60
N PHE A 139 -13.61 15.84 -13.49
CA PHE A 139 -13.96 14.85 -12.48
C PHE A 139 -13.22 13.52 -12.69
N ILE A 140 -13.17 13.01 -13.93
CA ILE A 140 -12.48 11.76 -14.25
C ILE A 140 -10.98 11.92 -14.01
N ILE A 141 -10.38 13.02 -14.45
CA ILE A 141 -8.97 13.34 -14.21
C ILE A 141 -8.69 13.40 -12.71
N GLY A 142 -9.48 14.15 -11.93
CA GLY A 142 -9.32 14.25 -10.49
C GLY A 142 -9.45 12.91 -9.77
N VAL A 143 -10.27 11.98 -10.26
CA VAL A 143 -10.35 10.61 -9.71
C VAL A 143 -9.08 9.82 -10.01
N ILE A 144 -8.53 9.91 -11.23
CA ILE A 144 -7.27 9.27 -11.61
C ILE A 144 -6.12 9.81 -10.76
N GLU A 145 -6.05 11.14 -10.60
CA GLU A 145 -5.05 11.80 -9.75
C GLU A 145 -5.14 11.34 -8.31
N ASN A 146 -6.35 11.34 -7.73
CA ASN A 146 -6.58 10.90 -6.36
C ASN A 146 -6.19 9.45 -6.12
N ASP A 147 -6.27 8.58 -7.13
CA ASP A 147 -5.84 7.19 -7.04
C ASP A 147 -4.36 6.98 -7.37
N CYS A 148 -3.66 8.00 -7.88
CA CYS A 148 -2.28 7.90 -8.34
C CYS A 148 -1.27 8.31 -7.26
N ILE A 149 -0.25 7.49 -7.07
CA ILE A 149 0.97 7.79 -6.32
C ILE A 149 2.10 7.92 -7.32
N VAL A 150 2.74 9.08 -7.36
CA VAL A 150 3.93 9.31 -8.17
C VAL A 150 5.16 9.07 -7.32
N VAL A 151 6.09 8.23 -7.79
CA VAL A 151 7.36 7.98 -7.10
C VAL A 151 8.50 8.24 -8.07
N LEU A 152 9.28 9.28 -7.79
CA LEU A 152 10.41 9.71 -8.62
C LEU A 152 11.52 8.64 -8.64
N PRO A 153 12.38 8.63 -9.68
CA PRO A 153 13.49 7.68 -9.81
C PRO A 153 14.37 7.64 -8.56
N HIS A 154 14.66 6.44 -8.06
CA HIS A 154 15.52 6.23 -6.88
C HIS A 154 15.09 6.99 -5.61
N LYS A 155 13.84 7.45 -5.54
CA LYS A 155 13.25 8.10 -4.37
C LYS A 155 12.29 7.18 -3.64
N SER A 156 11.95 7.58 -2.44
CA SER A 156 10.92 6.95 -1.63
C SER A 156 9.90 7.96 -1.16
N VAL A 157 8.65 7.53 -1.04
CA VAL A 157 7.55 8.32 -0.48
C VAL A 157 6.93 7.57 0.70
N ASN A 158 6.54 8.31 1.73
CA ASN A 158 5.75 7.74 2.81
C ASN A 158 4.29 7.63 2.36
N TYR A 159 3.63 6.56 2.77
CA TYR A 159 2.22 6.35 2.53
C TYR A 159 1.58 5.76 3.77
N SER A 160 0.33 6.13 4.01
CA SER A 160 -0.47 5.59 5.10
C SER A 160 -1.79 5.02 4.63
N ARG A 161 -2.27 3.98 5.31
CA ARG A 161 -3.57 3.36 5.06
C ARG A 161 -4.26 3.04 6.36
N ILE A 162 -5.56 3.36 6.43
CA ILE A 162 -6.40 2.92 7.54
C ILE A 162 -6.69 1.42 7.39
N PHE A 163 -6.53 0.68 8.48
CA PHE A 163 -6.92 -0.72 8.62
C PHE A 163 -7.88 -0.84 9.80
N ILE A 164 -9.00 -1.53 9.60
CA ILE A 164 -10.07 -1.63 10.60
C ILE A 164 -10.25 -3.10 10.98
N ASN A 165 -9.81 -3.46 12.18
CA ASN A 165 -10.03 -4.79 12.74
C ASN A 165 -9.79 -4.81 14.26
N ASN A 166 -10.75 -5.32 15.04
CA ASN A 166 -10.66 -5.34 16.52
C ASN A 166 -9.52 -6.23 17.04
N GLN A 167 -9.09 -7.20 16.24
CA GLN A 167 -8.04 -8.14 16.63
C GLN A 167 -6.64 -7.57 16.39
N PHE A 168 -6.53 -6.40 15.75
CA PHE A 168 -5.25 -5.76 15.44
C PHE A 168 -4.51 -5.31 16.72
N ASN A 169 -3.24 -5.70 16.81
CA ASN A 169 -2.32 -5.25 17.85
C ASN A 169 -0.86 -5.38 17.37
N LYS A 170 0.10 -5.05 18.26
CA LYS A 170 1.53 -5.10 17.96
C LYS A 170 2.10 -6.48 17.62
N THR A 171 1.35 -7.57 17.86
CA THR A 171 1.79 -8.93 17.52
C THR A 171 1.38 -9.35 16.10
N CYS A 172 0.61 -8.51 15.41
CA CYS A 172 0.27 -8.70 14.01
C CYS A 172 1.51 -8.55 13.12
N LYS A 173 1.66 -9.43 12.13
CA LYS A 173 2.64 -9.28 11.06
C LYS A 173 1.97 -8.61 9.86
N ILE A 174 2.65 -7.64 9.28
CA ILE A 174 2.13 -6.84 8.17
C ILE A 174 3.03 -7.08 6.95
N SER A 175 2.39 -7.37 5.82
CA SER A 175 3.05 -7.45 4.52
C SER A 175 2.31 -6.52 3.57
N VAL A 176 3.06 -5.71 2.84
CA VAL A 176 2.53 -4.84 1.79
C VAL A 176 3.20 -5.22 0.49
N LYS A 177 2.41 -5.40 -0.57
CA LYS A 177 2.90 -5.72 -1.91
C LYS A 177 2.14 -4.88 -2.93
N TYR A 178 2.76 -4.68 -4.08
CA TYR A 178 2.11 -4.07 -5.23
C TYR A 178 1.72 -5.14 -6.24
N ASP A 179 0.49 -5.07 -6.70
CA ASP A 179 0.02 -5.82 -7.85
C ASP A 179 0.28 -5.02 -9.13
N ASP A 180 1.10 -5.55 -10.03
CA ASP A 180 1.44 -4.89 -11.29
C ASP A 180 0.25 -4.82 -12.28
N ASN A 181 -0.93 -5.31 -11.90
CA ASN A 181 -2.17 -5.18 -12.66
C ASN A 181 -2.53 -3.71 -12.93
N PRO A 182 -2.56 -3.23 -14.17
CA PRO A 182 -2.76 -1.80 -14.45
C PRO A 182 -4.25 -1.41 -14.37
N ILE A 183 -4.83 -1.41 -13.18
CA ILE A 183 -6.25 -1.13 -12.93
C ILE A 183 -6.40 0.26 -12.33
N PHE A 184 -7.25 1.08 -12.96
CA PHE A 184 -7.76 2.31 -12.38
C PHE A 184 -9.27 2.22 -12.26
N THR A 185 -9.82 2.70 -11.15
CA THR A 185 -11.28 2.75 -10.95
C THR A 185 -11.73 4.20 -10.98
N TYR A 186 -12.77 4.50 -11.76
CA TYR A 186 -13.44 5.80 -11.74
C TYR A 186 -14.95 5.62 -11.59
N TYR A 187 -15.64 6.65 -11.08
CA TYR A 187 -17.09 6.63 -10.92
C TYR A 187 -17.73 7.50 -12.01
N MET A 188 -18.88 7.10 -12.54
CA MET A 188 -19.72 7.97 -13.37
C MET A 188 -21.16 7.75 -12.96
N SER A 189 -21.84 8.80 -12.51
CA SER A 189 -23.28 8.77 -12.22
C SER A 189 -23.70 7.56 -11.36
N GLY A 190 -22.98 7.33 -10.25
CA GLY A 190 -23.25 6.23 -9.32
C GLY A 190 -22.71 4.85 -9.72
N ASN A 191 -22.19 4.68 -10.94
CA ASN A 191 -21.60 3.41 -11.38
C ASN A 191 -20.08 3.45 -11.31
N GLU A 192 -19.50 2.51 -10.55
CA GLU A 192 -18.07 2.22 -10.57
C GLU A 192 -17.69 1.63 -11.94
N LYS A 193 -16.71 2.21 -12.61
CA LYS A 193 -16.10 1.69 -13.83
C LYS A 193 -14.63 1.43 -13.60
N LYS A 194 -14.21 0.18 -13.84
CA LYS A 194 -12.81 -0.22 -13.82
C LYS A 194 -12.24 -0.14 -15.22
N VAL A 195 -11.10 0.51 -15.37
CA VAL A 195 -10.35 0.58 -16.62
C VAL A 195 -9.03 -0.13 -16.43
N ASN A 196 -8.78 -1.06 -17.34
CA ASN A 196 -7.52 -1.77 -17.42
C ASN A 196 -6.66 -1.04 -18.47
N ILE A 197 -5.54 -0.49 -18.04
CA ILE A 197 -4.60 0.17 -18.95
C ILE A 197 -3.66 -0.90 -19.49
N LYS A 198 -3.94 -1.37 -20.71
CA LYS A 198 -2.97 -2.19 -21.44
C LYS A 198 -1.72 -1.34 -21.70
N ARG A 199 -0.57 -1.80 -21.18
CA ARG A 199 0.75 -1.27 -21.51
C ARG A 199 1.03 -1.44 -22.99
#